data_AF-A0A9P5PTG2-F1
#
_entry.id   AF-A0A9P5PTG2-F1
#
_cell.length_a   1.000
_cell.length_b   1.000
_cell.length_c   1.000
_cell.angle_alpha   90.00
_cell.angle_beta   90.00
_cell.angle_gamma   90.00
#
_symmetry.space_group_name_H-M   'P 1'
#
loop_
_entity.id
_entity.type
_entity.pdbx_description
1 polymer ?
#
loop_
_entity_poly.entity_id
_entity_poly.type
_entity_poly.pdbx_seq_one_letter_code
_entity_poly.pdbx_strand_id
1 'polypeptide(L)'
;MDCHHDPGSSILQAYIELPDARWEDVYVMLVDSSVSRGQSVNVWGFTLPPHSYTHGMHTSSSPASNPMVDVRSGLSSLVQQSLGFGLPPSYISRERRYGEFFRQLPVPPETKAADVQAVFDNSVLHLSIALGAPLTDERVNVSREIIDIQ
;
A
#
# COMPACT_ATOMS: atom_id res chain seq x y z
N MET A 1 -7.02 2.82 5.20
CA MET A 1 -7.31 3.46 3.90
C MET A 1 -8.48 4.34 4.18
N ASP A 2 -8.26 5.63 3.99
CA ASP A 2 -9.23 6.64 4.36
C ASP A 2 -9.69 7.31 3.07
N CYS A 3 -10.99 7.57 2.95
CA CYS A 3 -11.60 8.13 1.75
C CYS A 3 -12.40 9.36 2.13
N HIS A 4 -12.29 10.41 1.31
CA HIS A 4 -13.04 11.64 1.47
C HIS A 4 -13.57 12.09 0.11
N HIS A 5 -14.86 12.37 0.04
CA HIS A 5 -15.50 12.91 -1.15
C HIS A 5 -15.85 14.37 -0.90
N ASP A 6 -15.30 15.26 -1.73
CA ASP A 6 -15.68 16.67 -1.74
C ASP A 6 -16.83 16.89 -2.72
N PRO A 7 -18.06 17.17 -2.25
CA PRO A 7 -19.22 17.35 -3.12
C PRO A 7 -19.14 18.63 -3.97
N GLY A 8 -18.32 19.62 -3.59
CA GLY A 8 -18.19 20.88 -4.33
C GLY A 8 -17.32 20.77 -5.57
N SER A 9 -16.27 19.96 -5.50
CA SER A 9 -15.35 19.70 -6.62
C SER A 9 -15.60 18.37 -7.33
N SER A 10 -16.47 17.51 -6.78
CA SER A 10 -16.73 16.14 -7.24
C SER A 10 -15.44 15.31 -7.35
N ILE A 11 -14.52 15.53 -6.39
CA ILE A 11 -13.27 14.80 -6.27
C ILE A 11 -13.40 13.78 -5.13
N LEU A 12 -13.05 12.53 -5.43
CA LEU A 12 -12.83 11.49 -4.45
C LEU A 12 -11.34 11.40 -4.15
N GLN A 13 -10.99 11.66 -2.90
CA GLN A 13 -9.65 11.48 -2.37
C GLN A 13 -9.56 10.17 -1.60
N ALA A 14 -8.48 9.42 -1.81
CA ALA A 14 -8.16 8.25 -1.00
C ALA A 14 -6.69 8.25 -0.58
N TYR A 15 -6.45 7.88 0.67
CA TYR A 15 -5.12 7.81 1.28
C TYR A 15 -4.85 6.38 1.73
N ILE A 16 -3.74 5.81 1.26
CA ILE A 16 -3.34 4.44 1.56
C ILE A 16 -1.92 4.46 2.11
N GLU A 17 -1.79 4.14 3.39
CA GLU A 17 -0.50 3.93 4.03
C GLU A 17 0.12 2.64 3.52
N LEU A 18 1.30 2.75 2.93
CA LEU A 18 2.09 1.64 2.39
C LEU A 18 3.52 1.77 2.94
N PRO A 19 3.71 1.53 4.26
CA PRO A 19 5.03 1.61 4.88
C PRO A 19 5.98 0.62 4.22
N ASP A 20 7.22 1.04 4.01
CA ASP A 20 8.28 0.26 3.37
C ASP A 20 8.01 -0.12 1.90
N ALA A 21 6.88 0.29 1.31
CA ALA A 21 6.60 0.08 -0.10
C ALA A 21 7.37 1.10 -0.93
N ARG A 22 7.92 0.65 -2.05
CA ARG A 22 8.55 1.51 -3.02
C ARG A 22 7.56 1.85 -4.10
N TRP A 23 7.65 3.05 -4.66
CA TRP A 23 6.74 3.46 -5.74
C TRP A 23 6.84 2.53 -6.97
N GLU A 24 8.01 1.93 -7.23
CA GLU A 24 8.19 0.97 -8.33
C GLU A 24 7.46 -0.36 -8.11
N ASP A 25 7.12 -0.66 -6.85
CA ASP A 25 6.46 -1.88 -6.42
C ASP A 25 4.94 -1.65 -6.21
N VAL A 26 4.43 -0.45 -6.56
CA VAL A 26 3.03 -0.03 -6.40
C VAL A 26 2.39 0.20 -7.78
N TYR A 27 1.25 -0.44 -8.00
CA TYR A 27 0.50 -0.39 -9.25
C TYR A 27 -0.90 0.15 -8.99
N VAL A 28 -1.30 1.16 -9.76
CA VAL A 28 -2.65 1.74 -9.74
C VAL A 28 -3.29 1.49 -11.10
N MET A 29 -4.44 0.83 -11.10
CA MET A 29 -5.13 0.40 -12.32
C MET A 29 -6.61 0.74 -12.24
N LEU A 30 -7.15 1.32 -13.32
CA LEU A 30 -8.60 1.42 -13.50
C LEU A 30 -9.09 0.14 -14.17
N VAL A 31 -10.04 -0.55 -13.53
CA VAL A 31 -10.53 -1.86 -13.97
C VAL A 31 -12.03 -1.83 -14.14
N ASP A 32 -12.49 -2.21 -15.32
CA ASP A 32 -13.89 -2.45 -15.61
C ASP A 32 -14.24 -3.91 -15.34
N SER A 33 -15.26 -4.14 -14.52
CA SER A 33 -15.79 -5.48 -14.27
C SER A 33 -17.08 -5.67 -15.04
N SER A 34 -17.04 -6.55 -16.04
CA SER A 34 -18.24 -6.94 -16.81
C SER A 34 -19.25 -7.72 -15.95
N VAL A 35 -18.78 -8.43 -14.91
CA VAL A 35 -19.61 -9.25 -14.03
C VAL A 35 -20.42 -8.40 -13.06
N SER A 36 -19.78 -7.42 -12.42
CA SER A 36 -20.45 -6.52 -11.48
C SER A 36 -20.99 -5.25 -12.13
N ARG A 37 -20.79 -5.07 -13.45
CA ARG A 37 -21.14 -3.86 -14.22
C ARG A 37 -20.67 -2.57 -13.55
N GLY A 38 -19.54 -2.66 -12.86
CA GLY A 38 -18.97 -1.57 -12.08
C GLY A 38 -17.52 -1.37 -12.46
N GLN A 39 -17.04 -0.16 -12.23
CA GLN A 39 -15.66 0.21 -12.43
C GLN A 39 -14.99 0.42 -11.08
N SER A 40 -13.70 0.14 -10.99
CA SER A 40 -12.94 0.35 -9.76
C SER A 40 -11.50 0.73 -10.02
N VAL A 41 -10.95 1.56 -9.14
CA VAL A 41 -9.52 1.79 -9.05
C VAL A 41 -8.92 0.74 -8.10
N ASN A 42 -8.02 -0.07 -8.64
CA ASN A 42 -7.31 -1.11 -7.94
C ASN A 42 -5.88 -0.63 -7.63
N VAL A 43 -5.48 -0.77 -6.37
CA VAL A 43 -4.13 -0.56 -5.91
C VAL A 43 -3.55 -1.91 -5.52
N TRP A 44 -2.52 -2.34 -6.22
CA TRP A 44 -1.83 -3.59 -6.00
C TRP A 44 -0.34 -3.35 -5.83
N GLY A 45 0.35 -4.23 -5.13
CA GLY A 45 1.80 -4.17 -5.01
C GLY A 45 2.33 -5.14 -3.98
N PHE A 46 3.61 -5.00 -3.64
CA PHE A 46 4.24 -5.80 -2.61
C PHE A 46 5.21 -4.98 -1.77
N THR A 47 5.41 -5.44 -0.54
CA THR A 47 6.40 -4.87 0.39
C THR A 47 7.39 -5.96 0.77
N LEU A 48 8.70 -5.71 0.66
CA LEU A 48 9.69 -6.66 1.13
C LEU A 48 10.13 -6.36 2.57
N PRO A 49 10.54 -7.38 3.33
CA PRO A 49 11.22 -7.18 4.61
C PRO A 49 12.48 -6.32 4.46
N PRO A 50 12.93 -5.68 5.56
CA PRO A 50 14.22 -5.01 5.61
C PRO A 50 15.33 -5.95 5.15
N HIS A 51 16.23 -5.43 4.30
CA HIS A 51 17.41 -6.11 3.75
C HIS A 51 17.16 -7.07 2.58
N SER A 52 15.94 -7.17 2.08
CA SER A 52 15.66 -7.93 0.85
C SER A 52 16.04 -7.18 -0.44
N TYR A 53 16.18 -5.86 -0.38
CA TYR A 53 16.69 -5.05 -1.51
C TYR A 53 18.22 -5.08 -1.50
N THR A 54 18.83 -6.09 -2.14
CA THR A 54 20.27 -6.07 -2.40
C THR A 54 20.57 -5.02 -3.47
N HIS A 55 21.06 -3.86 -3.04
CA HIS A 55 21.59 -2.85 -3.96
C HIS A 55 22.75 -3.47 -4.75
N GLY A 56 22.71 -3.34 -6.08
CA GLY A 56 23.70 -3.91 -6.99
C GLY A 56 25.15 -3.68 -6.54
N MET A 57 25.98 -4.71 -6.77
CA MET A 57 27.42 -4.73 -6.50
C MET A 57 28.12 -3.41 -6.86
N HIS A 58 28.49 -2.64 -5.85
CA HIS A 58 29.64 -1.75 -5.93
C HIS A 58 30.77 -2.43 -5.17
N THR A 59 31.72 -2.97 -5.93
CA THR A 59 32.98 -3.52 -5.44
C THR A 59 33.84 -2.39 -4.89
N SER A 60 33.64 -2.00 -3.63
CA SER A 60 34.66 -1.24 -2.89
C SER A 60 35.15 -2.11 -1.74
N SER A 61 36.23 -2.84 -2.01
CA SER A 61 37.15 -3.35 -1.01
C SER A 61 37.57 -2.22 -0.06
N SER A 62 37.38 -2.40 1.24
CA SER A 62 38.26 -1.80 2.24
C SER A 62 38.39 -2.70 3.48
N PRO A 63 39.62 -2.88 3.98
CA PRO A 63 39.95 -3.94 4.91
C PRO A 63 39.70 -3.54 6.36
N ALA A 64 39.62 -4.58 7.19
CA ALA A 64 39.39 -4.55 8.62
C ALA A 64 40.33 -3.64 9.43
N SER A 65 39.76 -3.00 10.44
CA SER A 65 40.49 -2.60 11.66
C SER A 65 39.55 -2.67 12.87
N ASN A 66 39.62 -3.77 13.62
CA ASN A 66 39.32 -3.80 15.06
C ASN A 66 40.67 -3.67 15.80
N PRO A 67 40.78 -2.84 16.84
CA PRO A 67 40.63 -3.30 18.23
C PRO A 67 39.91 -2.24 19.11
N MET A 68 39.41 -2.39 20.35
CA MET A 68 39.36 -3.43 21.38
C MET A 68 38.50 -2.85 22.54
N VAL A 69 37.55 -3.64 23.03
CA VAL A 69 37.05 -3.78 24.43
C VAL A 69 36.43 -2.58 25.17
N ASP A 70 35.14 -2.72 25.52
CA ASP A 70 34.73 -2.53 26.93
C ASP A 70 33.69 -3.58 27.34
N VAL A 71 33.84 -4.05 28.58
CA VAL A 71 33.21 -5.21 29.22
C VAL A 71 32.27 -4.70 30.29
N ARG A 72 30.95 -4.91 30.16
CA ARG A 72 30.06 -5.42 31.24
C ARG A 72 28.58 -5.42 30.85
N SER A 73 27.93 -6.49 31.33
CA SER A 73 26.48 -6.72 31.44
C SER A 73 25.79 -7.07 30.12
N GLY A 74 25.24 -8.25 29.89
CA GLY A 74 25.00 -9.42 30.72
C GLY A 74 24.00 -10.30 29.97
N LEU A 75 24.32 -11.59 29.84
CA LEU A 75 23.40 -12.70 29.56
C LEU A 75 22.46 -12.55 28.34
N SER A 76 22.85 -13.12 27.18
CA SER A 76 22.02 -14.04 26.39
C SER A 76 22.76 -14.63 25.19
N SER A 77 22.77 -15.97 25.16
CA SER A 77 23.04 -16.90 24.05
C SER A 77 24.35 -16.83 23.28
N LEU A 78 25.39 -17.43 23.88
CA LEU A 78 26.41 -18.18 23.16
C LEU A 78 25.88 -19.59 22.84
N VAL A 79 25.04 -19.76 21.81
CA VAL A 79 24.90 -21.03 21.07
C VAL A 79 24.49 -20.70 19.65
N GLN A 80 25.46 -20.75 18.73
CA GLN A 80 25.42 -21.54 17.50
C GLN A 80 26.26 -20.87 16.41
N GLN A 81 27.54 -21.22 16.43
CA GLN A 81 28.40 -21.13 15.27
C GLN A 81 27.91 -22.10 14.19
N SER A 82 27.97 -21.63 12.94
CA SER A 82 28.22 -22.41 11.72
C SER A 82 27.18 -23.45 11.30
N LEU A 83 26.30 -23.07 10.36
CA LEU A 83 26.14 -23.77 9.08
C LEU A 83 25.75 -22.74 8.01
N GLY A 84 26.58 -22.59 6.98
CA GLY A 84 26.28 -21.76 5.82
C GLY A 84 25.16 -22.36 5.00
N PHE A 85 23.96 -21.79 5.10
CA PHE A 85 22.87 -21.79 4.12
C PHE A 85 21.96 -20.61 4.51
N GLY A 86 21.46 -19.86 3.53
CA GLY A 86 20.82 -18.55 3.67
C GLY A 86 19.56 -18.49 4.55
N LEU A 87 19.71 -18.64 5.86
CA LEU A 87 18.66 -18.40 6.82
C LEU A 87 18.49 -16.88 7.02
N PRO A 88 17.26 -16.35 6.94
CA PRO A 88 17.01 -14.94 7.20
C PRO A 88 17.42 -14.60 8.64
N PRO A 89 17.87 -13.36 8.89
CA PRO A 89 18.26 -12.92 10.22
C PRO A 89 17.17 -13.25 11.26
N SER A 90 17.59 -13.76 12.41
CA SER A 90 16.69 -14.09 13.52
C SER A 90 16.08 -12.81 14.08
N TYR A 91 14.82 -12.54 13.73
CA TYR A 91 14.07 -11.42 14.30
C TYR A 91 13.65 -11.76 15.73
N ILE A 92 13.94 -10.88 16.69
CA ILE A 92 13.48 -11.03 18.09
C ILE A 92 11.98 -10.68 18.21
N SER A 93 11.46 -9.81 17.33
CA SER A 93 10.02 -9.57 17.11
C SER A 93 9.78 -9.18 15.65
N ARG A 94 8.64 -9.62 15.07
CA ARG A 94 8.19 -9.27 13.72
C ARG A 94 6.73 -8.83 13.77
N GLU A 95 6.51 -7.53 13.88
CA GLU A 95 5.17 -6.92 13.93
C GLU A 95 4.74 -6.33 12.59
N ARG A 96 5.70 -5.88 11.77
CA ARG A 96 5.42 -5.29 10.46
C ARG A 96 4.97 -6.33 9.45
N ARG A 97 3.91 -6.01 8.72
CA ARG A 97 3.37 -6.82 7.63
C ARG A 97 4.16 -6.54 6.35
N TYR A 98 4.56 -7.61 5.68
CA TYR A 98 5.25 -7.59 4.39
C TYR A 98 4.56 -8.61 3.48
N GLY A 99 4.77 -8.50 2.18
CA GLY A 99 4.13 -9.31 1.15
C GLY A 99 3.20 -8.49 0.27
N GLU A 100 2.35 -9.19 -0.48
CA GLU A 100 1.42 -8.57 -1.41
C GLU A 100 0.30 -7.82 -0.68
N PHE A 101 -0.12 -6.69 -1.27
CA PHE A 101 -1.29 -5.97 -0.84
C PHE A 101 -2.20 -5.67 -2.04
N PHE A 102 -3.50 -5.60 -1.75
CA PHE A 102 -4.53 -5.23 -2.71
C PHE A 102 -5.59 -4.38 -2.03
N ARG A 103 -6.00 -3.29 -2.68
CA ARG A 103 -7.12 -2.44 -2.29
C ARG A 103 -7.93 -2.10 -3.54
N GLN A 104 -9.25 -2.09 -3.40
CA GLN A 104 -10.17 -1.77 -4.47
C GLN A 104 -11.07 -0.63 -4.01
N LEU A 105 -11.18 0.40 -4.85
CA LEU A 105 -12.05 1.55 -4.64
C LEU A 105 -13.07 1.59 -5.79
N PRO A 106 -14.36 1.33 -5.53
CA PRO A 106 -15.38 1.46 -6.56
C PRO A 106 -15.48 2.92 -7.03
N VAL A 107 -15.64 3.10 -8.33
CA VAL A 107 -15.83 4.42 -8.96
C VAL A 107 -16.98 4.36 -9.96
N PRO A 108 -17.60 5.50 -10.30
CA PRO A 108 -18.61 5.56 -11.35
C PRO A 108 -18.09 5.01 -12.68
N PRO A 109 -18.93 4.33 -13.48
CA PRO A 109 -18.51 3.68 -14.73
C PRO A 109 -18.01 4.63 -15.83
N GLU A 110 -18.28 5.93 -15.69
CA GLU A 110 -17.81 6.97 -16.58
C GLU A 110 -16.39 7.46 -16.28
N THR A 111 -15.77 6.97 -15.20
CA THR A 111 -14.41 7.36 -14.81
C THR A 111 -13.42 6.94 -15.88
N LYS A 112 -12.52 7.84 -16.27
CA LYS A 112 -11.45 7.56 -17.24
C LYS A 112 -10.12 7.51 -16.54
N ALA A 113 -9.14 6.86 -17.17
CA ALA A 113 -7.78 6.83 -16.65
C ALA A 113 -7.19 8.24 -16.45
N ALA A 114 -7.56 9.21 -17.30
CA ALA A 114 -7.13 10.61 -17.17
C ALA A 114 -7.70 11.32 -15.94
N ASP A 115 -8.77 10.80 -15.36
CA ASP A 115 -9.42 11.36 -14.17
C ASP A 115 -8.76 10.87 -12.87
N VAL A 116 -7.89 9.85 -12.95
CA VAL A 116 -7.19 9.25 -11.81
C VAL A 116 -5.77 9.80 -11.72
N GLN A 117 -5.51 10.57 -10.66
CA GLN A 117 -4.18 11.03 -10.31
C GLN A 117 -3.66 10.27 -9.09
N ALA A 118 -2.41 9.82 -9.15
CA ALA A 118 -1.72 9.12 -8.07
C ALA A 118 -0.41 9.84 -7.72
N VAL A 119 -0.20 10.09 -6.44
CA VAL A 119 1.04 10.65 -5.89
C VAL A 119 1.48 9.77 -4.73
N PHE A 120 2.72 9.27 -4.78
CA PHE A 120 3.30 8.48 -3.69
C PHE A 120 4.39 9.30 -3.00
N ASP A 121 4.13 9.69 -1.76
CA ASP A 121 5.06 10.49 -0.97
C ASP A 121 5.02 10.05 0.50
N ASN A 122 6.18 10.07 1.17
CA ASN A 122 6.29 9.73 2.59
C ASN A 122 5.60 8.41 2.99
N SER A 123 5.67 7.37 2.14
CA SER A 123 5.02 6.07 2.31
C SER A 123 3.48 6.09 2.29
N VAL A 124 2.89 7.15 1.75
CA VAL A 124 1.45 7.29 1.58
C VAL A 124 1.14 7.46 0.10
N LEU A 125 0.26 6.60 -0.43
CA LEU A 125 -0.33 6.78 -1.74
C LEU A 125 -1.56 7.68 -1.60
N HIS A 126 -1.48 8.86 -2.21
CA HIS A 126 -2.60 9.78 -2.38
C HIS A 126 -3.22 9.58 -3.77
N LEU A 127 -4.49 9.21 -3.79
CA LEU A 127 -5.30 9.12 -5.00
C LEU A 127 -6.27 10.30 -5.02
N SER A 128 -6.35 10.97 -6.16
CA SER A 128 -7.34 12.00 -6.46
C SER A 128 -8.08 11.60 -7.74
N ILE A 129 -9.38 11.39 -7.63
CA ILE A 129 -10.21 10.89 -8.73
C ILE A 129 -11.32 11.90 -9.00
N ALA A 130 -11.32 12.49 -10.20
CA ALA A 130 -12.42 13.33 -10.64
C ALA A 130 -13.62 12.46 -11.05
N LEU A 131 -14.75 12.63 -10.37
CA LEU A 131 -15.95 11.81 -10.61
C LEU A 131 -16.89 12.41 -11.67
N GLY A 132 -16.46 13.45 -12.39
CA GLY A 132 -17.28 14.18 -13.35
C GLY A 132 -18.20 15.21 -12.69
N ALA A 133 -18.98 15.93 -13.51
CA ALA A 133 -19.92 16.93 -13.00
C ALA A 133 -20.99 16.24 -12.14
N PRO A 134 -21.34 16.81 -10.96
CA PRO A 134 -22.40 16.26 -10.15
C PRO A 134 -23.67 16.27 -10.99
N LEU A 135 -24.35 15.11 -11.07
CA LEU A 135 -25.67 15.03 -11.69
C LEU A 135 -26.55 16.07 -10.99
N THR A 136 -26.93 17.14 -11.70
CA THR A 136 -28.01 18.02 -11.26
C THR A 136 -29.26 17.16 -11.16
N ASP A 137 -29.64 16.85 -9.93
CA ASP A 137 -30.70 15.94 -9.54
C ASP A 137 -32.07 16.53 -9.93
N GLU A 138 -32.52 16.29 -11.17
CA GLU A 138 -33.96 16.31 -11.46
C GLU A 138 -34.59 15.03 -10.89
N ARG A 139 -34.78 15.04 -9.56
CA ARG A 139 -35.70 14.22 -8.76
C ARG A 139 -35.77 12.73 -9.16
N VAL A 140 -34.86 11.92 -8.62
CA VAL A 140 -35.23 10.51 -8.34
C VAL A 140 -36.05 10.48 -7.05
N ASN A 141 -37.37 10.56 -7.21
CA ASN A 141 -38.34 10.36 -6.14
C ASN A 141 -38.30 8.89 -5.70
N VAL A 142 -37.34 8.52 -4.84
CA VAL A 142 -37.30 7.17 -4.26
C VAL A 142 -38.41 7.07 -3.22
N SER A 143 -39.56 6.57 -3.65
CA SER A 143 -40.61 6.07 -2.77
C SER A 143 -40.01 4.99 -1.88
N ARG A 144 -39.68 5.35 -0.63
CA ARG A 144 -39.36 4.37 0.41
C ARG A 144 -40.66 3.68 0.82
N GLU A 145 -41.03 2.63 0.09
CA GLU A 145 -42.06 1.71 0.53
C GLU A 145 -41.46 0.83 1.64
N ILE A 146 -41.82 1.14 2.89
CA ILE A 146 -41.50 0.31 4.05
C ILE A 146 -42.44 -0.88 4.00
N ILE A 147 -41.91 -2.07 3.77
CA ILE A 147 -42.66 -3.32 3.88
C ILE A 147 -42.74 -3.67 5.37
N ASP A 148 -43.91 -3.47 5.98
CA ASP A 148 -44.25 -3.99 7.30
C ASP A 148 -44.38 -5.51 7.23
N ILE A 149 -43.73 -6.22 8.16
CA ILE A 149 -43.80 -7.67 8.28
C ILE A 149 -44.72 -7.99 9.47
N GLN A 150 -45.83 -8.69 9.21
CA GLN A 150 -46.76 -9.20 10.23
C GLN A 150 -46.22 -10.43 10.96
#